data_AF-A0A437AKI0-F1
#
_entry.id   AF-A0A437AKI0-F1
#
_cell.length_a   1.000
_cell.length_b   1.000
_cell.length_c   1.000
_cell.angle_alpha   90.00
_cell.angle_beta   90.00
_cell.angle_gamma   90.00
#
_symmetry.space_group_name_H-M   'P 1'
#
loop_
_entity.id
_entity.type
_entity.pdbx_description
1 polymer ?
#
loop_
_entity_poly.entity_id
_entity_poly.type
_entity_poly.pdbx_seq_one_letter_code
_entity_poly.pdbx_strand_id
1 'polypeptide(L)'
;MKIILLALFYFVQCTIKSSDIDEEIRKHKQNVINDLEKLIKDKNLEHLLKELSEGMRLILDEFFKEPMSNNPNAIKMYELYVWGVYKMQCALKKMFLHYKKNDPNNLFYQDFKINVQLYLDNFKIAMPLNKLVYFGVHSLILLSGLGLSFIVCYLTMKK
;
A
#
# COMPACT_ATOMS: atom_id res chain seq x y z
N MET A 1 26.43 -25.75 -2.39
CA MET A 1 25.54 -25.35 -3.51
C MET A 1 24.14 -25.99 -3.44
N LYS A 2 24.01 -27.33 -3.30
CA LYS A 2 22.69 -28.02 -3.26
C LYS A 2 21.77 -27.61 -2.10
N ILE A 3 22.32 -27.37 -0.90
CA ILE A 3 21.54 -26.97 0.29
C ILE A 3 20.96 -25.55 0.16
N ILE A 4 21.71 -24.63 -0.48
CA ILE A 4 21.27 -23.26 -0.72
C ILE A 4 20.12 -23.22 -1.73
N LEU A 5 20.19 -24.04 -2.78
CA LEU A 5 19.12 -24.21 -3.76
C LEU A 5 17.85 -24.82 -3.14
N LEU A 6 18.01 -25.81 -2.25
CA LEU A 6 16.90 -26.41 -1.50
C LEU A 6 16.26 -25.40 -0.53
N ALA A 7 17.06 -24.61 0.19
CA ALA A 7 16.56 -23.55 1.06
C ALA A 7 15.80 -22.47 0.27
N LEU A 8 16.33 -22.05 -0.89
CA LEU A 8 15.63 -21.14 -1.81
C LEU A 8 14.32 -21.74 -2.33
N PHE A 9 14.29 -23.03 -2.67
CA PHE A 9 13.10 -23.71 -3.18
C PHE A 9 12.00 -23.84 -2.11
N TYR A 10 12.36 -24.24 -0.89
CA TYR A 10 11.42 -24.28 0.25
C TYR A 10 10.93 -22.88 0.62
N PHE A 11 11.80 -21.87 0.56
CA PHE A 11 11.43 -20.48 0.82
C PHE A 11 10.44 -19.95 -0.24
N VAL A 12 10.68 -20.26 -1.52
CA VAL A 12 9.77 -19.94 -2.63
C VAL A 12 8.41 -20.66 -2.45
N GLN A 13 8.40 -21.93 -2.03
CA GLN A 13 7.14 -22.64 -1.76
C GLN A 13 6.37 -22.06 -0.56
N CYS A 14 7.06 -21.64 0.51
CA CYS A 14 6.43 -20.94 1.63
C CYS A 14 5.83 -19.59 1.22
N THR A 15 6.39 -18.90 0.23
CA THR A 15 5.82 -17.65 -0.32
C THR A 15 4.67 -17.86 -1.31
N ILE A 16 4.51 -19.05 -1.89
CA ILE A 16 3.51 -19.34 -2.94
C ILE A 16 2.20 -19.90 -2.37
N LYS A 17 2.18 -20.40 -1.14
CA LYS A 17 0.93 -20.87 -0.51
C LYS A 17 0.03 -19.67 -0.22
N SER A 18 -0.79 -19.29 -1.20
CA SER A 18 -1.86 -18.31 -1.02
C SER A 18 -2.82 -18.88 0.04
N SER A 19 -2.93 -18.17 1.15
CA SER A 19 -4.02 -18.44 2.09
C SER A 19 -5.34 -18.02 1.45
N ASP A 20 -6.47 -18.63 1.83
CA ASP A 20 -7.81 -18.22 1.36
C ASP A 20 -8.03 -16.71 1.56
N ILE A 21 -7.46 -16.17 2.63
CA ILE A 21 -7.44 -14.74 2.96
C ILE A 21 -6.70 -13.90 1.91
N ASP A 22 -5.63 -14.39 1.29
CA ASP A 22 -4.91 -13.65 0.24
C ASP A 22 -5.76 -13.51 -1.02
N GLU A 23 -6.56 -14.52 -1.33
CA GLU A 23 -7.49 -14.49 -2.46
C GLU A 23 -8.68 -13.56 -2.19
N GLU A 24 -9.23 -13.58 -0.98
CA GLU A 24 -10.26 -12.63 -0.52
C GLU A 24 -9.75 -11.18 -0.59
N ILE A 25 -8.54 -10.92 -0.07
CA ILE A 25 -7.89 -9.61 -0.13
C ILE A 25 -7.72 -9.15 -1.58
N ARG A 26 -7.27 -10.05 -2.47
CA ARG A 26 -7.11 -9.73 -3.90
C ARG A 26 -8.44 -9.34 -4.54
N LYS A 27 -9.50 -10.12 -4.28
CA LYS A 27 -10.85 -9.84 -4.80
C LYS A 27 -11.39 -8.51 -4.27
N HIS A 28 -11.21 -8.25 -2.98
CA HIS A 28 -11.60 -6.98 -2.36
C HIS A 28 -10.87 -5.80 -2.99
N LYS A 29 -9.54 -5.89 -3.16
CA LYS A 29 -8.74 -4.86 -3.83
C LYS A 29 -9.25 -4.58 -5.24
N GLN A 30 -9.60 -5.62 -6.00
CA GLN A 30 -10.11 -5.43 -7.36
C GLN A 30 -11.46 -4.71 -7.38
N ASN A 31 -12.37 -5.04 -6.45
CA ASN A 31 -13.66 -4.36 -6.34
C ASN A 31 -13.47 -2.87 -6.03
N VAL A 32 -12.64 -2.54 -5.04
CA VAL A 32 -12.33 -1.15 -4.69
C VAL A 32 -11.75 -0.37 -5.88
N ILE A 33 -10.87 -0.99 -6.67
CA ILE A 33 -10.33 -0.35 -7.89
C ILE A 33 -11.46 -0.05 -8.88
N ASN A 34 -12.31 -1.03 -9.16
CA ASN A 34 -13.40 -0.88 -10.12
C ASN A 34 -14.40 0.20 -9.68
N ASP A 35 -14.74 0.23 -8.40
CA ASP A 35 -15.66 1.23 -7.84
C ASP A 35 -15.06 2.63 -7.93
N LEU A 36 -13.78 2.80 -7.58
CA LEU A 36 -13.08 4.08 -7.70
C LEU A 36 -12.98 4.53 -9.16
N GLU A 37 -12.70 3.63 -10.09
CA GLU A 37 -12.65 3.95 -11.52
C GLU A 37 -14.01 4.43 -12.03
N LYS A 38 -15.10 3.80 -11.59
CA LYS A 38 -16.46 4.22 -11.90
C LYS A 38 -16.73 5.62 -11.36
N LEU A 39 -16.41 5.89 -10.10
CA LEU A 39 -16.61 7.22 -9.49
C LEU A 39 -15.82 8.32 -10.19
N ILE A 40 -14.58 8.03 -10.60
CA ILE A 40 -13.76 8.96 -11.37
C ILE A 40 -14.38 9.22 -12.74
N LYS A 41 -14.88 8.17 -13.42
CA LYS A 41 -15.50 8.28 -14.75
C LYS A 41 -16.80 9.08 -14.70
N ASP A 42 -17.62 8.82 -13.69
CA ASP A 42 -18.89 9.50 -13.43
C ASP A 42 -18.70 10.90 -12.84
N LYS A 43 -17.44 11.26 -12.52
CA LYS A 43 -17.04 12.53 -11.89
C LYS A 43 -17.80 12.82 -10.59
N ASN A 44 -18.22 11.80 -9.86
CA ASN A 44 -19.06 11.97 -8.68
C ASN A 44 -18.23 12.30 -7.42
N LEU A 45 -17.88 13.58 -7.24
CA LEU A 45 -17.01 14.02 -6.14
C LEU A 45 -17.68 13.84 -4.78
N GLU A 46 -18.97 14.08 -4.71
CA GLU A 46 -19.78 13.91 -3.50
C GLU A 46 -19.72 12.48 -2.99
N HIS A 47 -19.98 11.52 -3.88
CA HIS A 47 -19.93 10.11 -3.52
C HIS A 47 -18.53 9.69 -3.08
N LEU A 48 -17.48 10.17 -3.78
CA LEU A 48 -16.10 9.85 -3.39
C LEU A 48 -15.74 10.40 -1.99
N LEU A 49 -16.18 11.61 -1.65
CA LEU A 49 -15.94 12.17 -0.32
C LEU A 49 -16.70 11.42 0.77
N LYS A 50 -17.93 10.98 0.48
CA LYS A 50 -18.73 10.17 1.40
C LYS A 50 -18.05 8.82 1.68
N GLU A 51 -17.63 8.11 0.64
CA GLU A 51 -16.89 6.85 0.73
C GLU A 51 -15.59 7.01 1.53
N LEU A 52 -14.84 8.09 1.26
CA LEU A 52 -13.61 8.39 2.01
C LEU A 52 -13.91 8.64 3.50
N SER A 53 -14.97 9.40 3.82
CA SER A 53 -15.34 9.70 5.20
C SER A 53 -15.79 8.45 5.95
N GLU A 54 -16.58 7.58 5.30
CA GLU A 54 -17.04 6.33 5.90
C GLU A 54 -15.87 5.36 6.10
N GLY A 55 -14.99 5.23 5.12
CA GLY A 55 -13.78 4.41 5.21
C GLY A 55 -12.83 4.89 6.32
N MET A 56 -12.61 6.19 6.43
CA MET A 56 -11.81 6.76 7.51
C MET A 56 -12.43 6.51 8.88
N ARG A 57 -13.76 6.64 9.02
CA ARG A 57 -14.45 6.34 10.28
C ARG A 57 -14.25 4.89 10.70
N LEU A 58 -14.44 3.95 9.77
CA LEU A 58 -14.24 2.52 10.05
C LEU A 58 -12.81 2.22 10.53
N ILE A 59 -11.83 2.83 9.88
CA ILE A 59 -10.43 2.69 10.28
C ILE A 59 -10.18 3.26 11.67
N LEU A 60 -10.67 4.47 11.95
CA LEU A 60 -10.51 5.05 13.29
C LEU A 60 -11.19 4.15 14.35
N ASP A 61 -12.39 3.66 14.07
CA ASP A 61 -13.11 2.78 14.99
C ASP A 61 -12.36 1.46 15.23
N GLU A 62 -11.74 0.85 14.22
CA GLU A 62 -10.97 -0.39 14.37
C GLU A 62 -9.58 -0.18 14.99
N PHE A 63 -8.90 0.92 14.67
CA PHE A 63 -7.54 1.19 15.16
C PHE A 63 -7.53 1.71 16.61
N PHE A 64 -8.59 2.37 17.07
CA PHE A 64 -8.65 2.94 18.43
C PHE A 64 -9.42 2.09 19.45
N LYS A 65 -10.14 1.04 19.01
CA LYS A 65 -10.87 0.16 19.94
C LYS A 65 -9.97 -0.81 20.71
N GLU A 66 -8.96 -1.38 20.05
CA GLU A 66 -8.08 -2.38 20.66
C GLU A 66 -6.63 -2.21 20.21
N PRO A 67 -5.64 -2.55 21.06
CA PRO A 67 -4.24 -2.59 20.64
C PRO A 67 -4.07 -3.55 19.46
N MET A 68 -3.26 -3.15 18.47
CA MET A 68 -3.06 -3.94 17.25
C MET A 68 -2.73 -5.40 17.58
N SER A 69 -3.53 -6.30 17.01
CA SER A 69 -3.31 -7.73 17.16
C SER A 69 -2.03 -8.15 16.44
N ASN A 70 -1.21 -8.98 17.11
CA ASN A 70 -0.06 -9.64 16.49
C ASN A 70 -0.45 -10.80 15.55
N ASN A 71 -1.75 -11.03 15.35
CA ASN A 71 -2.24 -12.03 14.41
C ASN A 71 -1.90 -11.60 12.97
N PRO A 72 -1.17 -12.44 12.19
CA PRO A 72 -0.82 -12.14 10.80
C PRO A 72 -2.01 -11.77 9.91
N ASN A 73 -3.19 -12.36 10.15
CA ASN A 73 -4.40 -12.06 9.38
C ASN A 73 -4.98 -10.68 9.73
N ALA A 74 -4.92 -10.29 11.00
CA ALA A 74 -5.32 -8.94 11.41
C ALA A 74 -4.39 -7.88 10.80
N ILE A 75 -3.07 -8.14 10.80
CA ILE A 75 -2.09 -7.28 10.14
C ILE A 75 -2.39 -7.12 8.65
N LYS A 76 -2.72 -8.21 7.94
CA LYS A 76 -3.11 -8.15 6.51
C LYS A 76 -4.38 -7.31 6.30
N MET A 77 -5.35 -7.37 7.20
CA MET A 77 -6.55 -6.53 7.12
C MET A 77 -6.22 -5.05 7.37
N TYR A 78 -5.36 -4.73 8.33
CA TYR A 78 -4.87 -3.36 8.51
C TYR A 78 -4.11 -2.85 7.28
N GLU A 79 -3.23 -3.67 6.67
CA GLU A 79 -2.56 -3.36 5.40
C GLU A 79 -3.58 -3.07 4.29
N LEU A 80 -4.68 -3.82 4.24
CA LEU A 80 -5.76 -3.62 3.25
C LEU A 80 -6.48 -2.28 3.44
N TYR A 81 -6.80 -1.92 4.67
CA TYR A 81 -7.46 -0.64 4.98
C TYR A 81 -6.58 0.56 4.64
N VAL A 82 -5.31 0.54 5.06
CA VAL A 82 -4.33 1.60 4.71
C VAL A 82 -4.18 1.71 3.19
N TRP A 83 -4.12 0.57 2.49
CA TRP A 83 -4.11 0.53 1.03
C TRP A 83 -5.37 1.16 0.42
N GLY A 84 -6.55 0.91 0.99
CA GLY A 84 -7.82 1.47 0.54
C GLY A 84 -7.87 3.00 0.62
N VAL A 85 -7.51 3.57 1.78
CA VAL A 85 -7.48 5.03 1.95
C VAL A 85 -6.47 5.68 1.00
N TYR A 86 -5.31 5.06 0.80
CA TYR A 86 -4.33 5.54 -0.18
C TYR A 86 -4.94 5.62 -1.59
N LYS A 87 -5.68 4.60 -2.01
CA LYS A 87 -6.35 4.59 -3.32
C LYS A 87 -7.44 5.64 -3.43
N MET A 88 -8.26 5.81 -2.39
CA MET A 88 -9.27 6.88 -2.32
C MET A 88 -8.61 8.27 -2.39
N GLN A 89 -7.49 8.48 -1.70
CA GLN A 89 -6.73 9.73 -1.76
C GLN A 89 -6.20 10.02 -3.17
N CYS A 90 -5.70 9.00 -3.87
CA CYS A 90 -5.27 9.12 -5.26
C CYS A 90 -6.44 9.48 -6.18
N ALA A 91 -7.60 8.84 -6.01
CA ALA A 91 -8.82 9.16 -6.74
C ALA A 91 -9.27 10.61 -6.48
N LEU A 92 -9.25 11.03 -5.21
CA LEU A 92 -9.64 12.37 -4.79
C LEU A 92 -8.72 13.42 -5.41
N LYS A 93 -7.41 13.18 -5.39
CA LYS A 93 -6.42 14.08 -6.03
C LYS A 93 -6.70 14.23 -7.54
N LYS A 94 -7.02 13.13 -8.23
CA LYS A 94 -7.32 13.14 -9.67
C LYS A 94 -8.59 13.93 -9.96
N MET A 95 -9.66 13.69 -9.20
CA MET A 95 -10.93 14.40 -9.35
C MET A 95 -10.83 15.87 -8.98
N PHE A 96 -10.16 16.19 -7.88
CA PHE A 96 -9.91 17.56 -7.47
C PHE A 96 -9.18 18.35 -8.56
N LEU A 97 -8.15 17.76 -9.17
CA LEU A 97 -7.45 18.38 -10.31
C LEU A 97 -8.36 18.55 -11.54
N HIS A 98 -9.27 17.60 -11.78
CA HIS A 98 -10.23 17.68 -12.87
C HIS A 98 -11.18 18.87 -12.70
N TYR A 99 -11.81 19.01 -11.53
CA TYR A 99 -12.70 20.14 -11.23
C TYR A 99 -11.96 21.47 -11.26
N LYS A 100 -10.79 21.54 -10.63
CA LYS A 100 -9.94 22.74 -10.65
C LYS A 100 -9.63 23.27 -12.06
N LYS A 101 -9.48 22.37 -13.04
CA LYS A 101 -9.13 22.73 -14.43
C LYS A 101 -10.34 22.94 -15.34
N ASN A 102 -11.36 22.08 -15.23
CA ASN A 102 -12.42 21.99 -16.23
C ASN A 102 -13.76 22.53 -15.75
N ASP A 103 -14.02 22.53 -14.44
CA ASP A 103 -15.28 23.02 -13.87
C ASP A 103 -15.03 23.69 -12.50
N PRO A 104 -14.28 24.81 -12.48
CA PRO A 104 -13.89 25.43 -11.22
C PRO A 104 -15.09 26.06 -10.51
N ASN A 105 -16.20 26.36 -11.19
CA ASN A 105 -17.37 27.02 -10.60
C ASN A 105 -18.44 26.04 -10.12
N ASN A 106 -18.18 24.73 -10.19
CA ASN A 106 -19.07 23.72 -9.63
C ASN A 106 -19.36 23.99 -8.14
N LEU A 107 -20.64 24.06 -7.78
CA LEU A 107 -21.08 24.42 -6.42
C LEU A 107 -20.48 23.48 -5.37
N PHE A 108 -20.60 22.16 -5.59
CA PHE A 108 -20.10 21.17 -4.66
C PHE A 108 -18.56 21.23 -4.53
N TYR A 109 -17.84 21.38 -5.63
CA TYR A 109 -16.39 21.57 -5.57
C TYR A 109 -16.02 22.84 -4.79
N GLN A 110 -16.71 23.96 -5.00
CA GLN A 110 -16.43 25.22 -4.32
C GLN A 110 -16.57 25.11 -2.80
N ASP A 111 -17.60 24.40 -2.33
CA ASP A 111 -17.85 24.19 -0.90
C ASP A 111 -16.73 23.38 -0.22
N PHE A 112 -16.16 22.41 -0.93
CA PHE A 112 -15.19 21.48 -0.35
C PHE A 112 -13.73 21.71 -0.77
N LYS A 113 -13.44 22.63 -1.71
CA LYS A 113 -12.10 22.74 -2.32
C LYS A 113 -10.99 22.99 -1.31
N ILE A 114 -11.26 23.81 -0.28
CA ILE A 114 -10.28 24.17 0.74
C ILE A 114 -9.98 22.96 1.62
N ASN A 115 -11.03 22.26 2.08
CA ASN A 115 -10.88 21.08 2.94
C ASN A 115 -10.19 19.93 2.21
N VAL A 116 -10.55 19.70 0.94
CA VAL A 116 -9.89 18.68 0.11
C VAL A 116 -8.42 19.03 -0.12
N GLN A 117 -8.10 20.29 -0.40
CA GLN A 117 -6.71 20.73 -0.55
C GLN A 117 -5.92 20.53 0.75
N LEU A 118 -6.47 20.96 1.90
CA LEU A 118 -5.84 20.76 3.21
C LEU A 118 -5.61 19.28 3.52
N TYR A 119 -6.60 18.41 3.22
CA TYR A 119 -6.46 16.97 3.40
C TYR A 119 -5.32 16.40 2.53
N LEU A 120 -5.30 16.73 1.24
CA LEU A 120 -4.29 16.22 0.30
C LEU A 120 -2.87 16.71 0.61
N ASP A 121 -2.74 17.93 1.15
CA ASP A 121 -1.44 18.51 1.49
C ASP A 121 -0.86 17.95 2.78
N ASN A 122 -1.71 17.72 3.79
CA ASN A 122 -1.26 17.39 5.15
C ASN A 122 -1.35 15.88 5.48
N PHE A 123 -2.32 15.15 4.95
CA PHE A 123 -2.55 13.74 5.32
C PHE A 123 -1.97 12.79 4.27
N LYS A 124 -0.65 12.70 4.15
CA LYS A 124 -0.02 11.79 3.18
C LYS A 124 0.09 10.38 3.75
N ILE A 125 -0.76 9.47 3.29
CA ILE A 125 -0.58 8.05 3.55
C ILE A 125 0.45 7.52 2.56
N ALA A 126 1.69 7.35 3.01
CA ALA A 126 2.67 6.62 2.24
C ALA A 126 2.37 5.12 2.36
N MET A 127 2.21 4.41 1.24
CA MET A 127 2.28 2.96 1.32
C MET A 127 3.66 2.56 1.85
N PRO A 128 3.75 1.56 2.74
CA PRO A 128 5.03 0.92 3.01
C PRO A 128 5.61 0.46 1.67
N LEU A 129 6.88 0.79 1.43
CA LEU A 129 7.59 0.42 0.20
C LEU A 129 7.32 -1.04 -0.14
N ASN A 130 7.11 -1.31 -1.43
CA ASN A 130 6.89 -2.65 -1.98
C ASN A 130 7.85 -3.65 -1.32
N LYS A 131 7.33 -4.76 -0.77
CA LYS A 131 8.12 -5.78 -0.03
C LYS A 131 9.34 -6.24 -0.84
N LEU A 132 9.26 -6.19 -2.17
CA LEU A 132 10.37 -6.41 -3.12
C LEU A 132 11.52 -5.39 -3.02
N VAL A 133 11.23 -4.11 -2.81
CA VAL A 133 12.26 -3.07 -2.65
C VAL A 133 12.95 -3.23 -1.30
N TYR A 134 12.17 -3.48 -0.24
CA TYR A 134 12.72 -3.78 1.08
C TYR A 134 13.63 -5.02 1.04
N PHE A 135 13.16 -6.10 0.40
CA PHE A 135 13.92 -7.32 0.18
C PHE A 135 15.15 -7.09 -0.69
N GLY A 136 15.04 -6.28 -1.75
CA GLY A 136 16.15 -5.92 -2.62
C GLY A 136 17.26 -5.19 -1.89
N VAL A 137 16.92 -4.21 -1.04
CA VAL A 137 17.87 -3.48 -0.20
C VAL A 137 18.57 -4.42 0.80
N HIS A 138 17.81 -5.28 1.47
CA HIS A 138 18.38 -6.24 2.42
C HIS A 138 19.27 -7.29 1.74
N SER A 139 18.88 -7.76 0.56
CA SER A 139 19.67 -8.69 -0.25
C SER A 139 20.98 -8.05 -0.72
N LEU A 140 20.95 -6.77 -1.13
CA LEU A 140 22.14 -6.00 -1.48
C LEU A 140 23.10 -5.85 -0.31
N ILE A 141 22.59 -5.52 0.88
CA ILE A 141 23.40 -5.42 2.11
C ILE A 141 24.03 -6.79 2.44
N LEU A 142 23.24 -7.87 2.41
CA LEU A 142 23.73 -9.22 2.67
C LEU A 142 24.81 -9.66 1.67
N LEU A 143 24.58 -9.42 0.37
CA LEU A 143 25.54 -9.76 -0.69
C LEU A 143 26.81 -8.91 -0.59
N SER A 144 26.71 -7.65 -0.17
CA SER A 144 27.89 -6.80 0.07
C SER A 144 28.75 -7.32 1.22
N GLY A 145 28.13 -7.78 2.32
CA GLY A 145 28.83 -8.40 3.45
C GLY A 145 29.50 -9.73 3.08
N LEU A 146 28.82 -10.57 2.31
CA LEU A 146 29.38 -11.84 1.80
C LEU A 146 30.53 -11.60 0.81
N GLY A 147 30.39 -10.62 -0.09
CA GLY A 147 31.43 -10.24 -1.04
C GLY A 147 32.70 -9.74 -0.35
N LEU A 148 32.55 -8.86 0.65
CA LEU A 148 33.67 -8.39 1.46
C LEU A 148 34.35 -9.54 2.23
N SER A 149 33.56 -10.48 2.77
CA SER A 149 34.11 -11.65 3.46
C SER A 149 34.92 -12.55 2.52
N PHE A 150 34.46 -12.75 1.28
CA PHE A 150 35.20 -13.49 0.26
C PHE A 150 36.51 -12.79 -0.16
N ILE A 151 36.48 -11.46 -0.31
CA ILE A 151 37.67 -10.67 -0.64
C ILE A 151 38.71 -10.77 0.48
N VAL A 152 38.28 -10.63 1.74
CA VAL A 152 39.15 -10.77 2.91
C VAL A 152 39.73 -12.19 2.96
N CYS A 153 38.90 -13.23 2.84
CA CYS A 153 39.37 -14.62 2.80
C CYS A 153 40.39 -14.85 1.67
N TYR A 154 40.10 -14.38 0.45
CA TYR A 154 41.00 -14.50 -0.69
C TYR A 154 42.34 -13.81 -0.43
N LEU A 155 42.34 -12.59 0.09
CA LEU A 155 43.57 -11.85 0.41
C LEU A 155 44.37 -12.50 1.55
N THR A 156 43.70 -13.10 2.54
CA THR A 156 44.39 -13.82 3.63
C THR A 156 44.91 -15.20 3.21
N MET A 157 44.27 -15.89 2.27
CA MET A 157 44.72 -17.19 1.76
C MET A 157 45.79 -17.08 0.66
N LYS A 158 46.00 -15.89 0.08
CA LYS A 158 47.03 -15.65 -0.94
C LYS A 158 48.39 -15.23 -0.35
N LYS A 159 48.51 -15.25 0.98
CA LYS A 159 49.79 -15.27 1.71
C LYS A 159 50.25 -16.70 1.91
#